data_AF-A0A7X8Q6A1-F1
#
_entry.id   AF-A0A7X8Q6A1-F1
#
_cell.length_a   1.000
_cell.length_b   1.000
_cell.length_c   1.000
_cell.angle_alpha   90.00
_cell.angle_beta   90.00
_cell.angle_gamma   90.00
#
_symmetry.space_group_name_H-M   'P 1'
#
loop_
_entity.id
_entity.type
_entity.pdbx_description
1 polymer ?
#
loop_
_entity_poly.entity_id
_entity_poly.type
_entity_poly.pdbx_seq_one_letter_code
_entity_poly.pdbx_strand_id
1 'polypeptide(L)'
;MALKRNPDAEEVDVDQSISGQKAKQLFSKDTRSRKKEKKVLTTFSIEPSFKMELEDLFADMGLGWAAGIRFSLREFYKKYREEE
;
A
#
# COMPACT_ATOMS: atom_id res chain seq x y z
N MET A 1 7.07 6.74 -27.89
CA MET A 1 6.87 5.58 -28.79
C MET A 1 6.25 4.45 -27.97
N ALA A 2 5.03 4.02 -28.31
CA ALA A 2 4.39 2.87 -27.69
C ALA A 2 4.90 1.59 -28.35
N LEU A 3 5.46 0.66 -27.56
CA LEU A 3 5.89 -0.63 -28.08
C LEU A 3 4.66 -1.52 -28.33
N LYS A 4 4.39 -1.71 -29.61
CA LYS A 4 3.36 -2.57 -30.18
C LYS A 4 3.63 -4.02 -29.74
N ARG A 5 2.68 -4.64 -29.05
CA ARG A 5 2.75 -6.01 -28.55
C ARG A 5 2.40 -6.97 -29.69
N ASN A 6 3.35 -7.79 -30.16
CA ASN A 6 3.07 -8.88 -31.08
C ASN A 6 2.43 -10.06 -30.32
N PRO A 7 1.36 -10.70 -30.84
CA PRO A 7 0.67 -11.81 -30.20
C PRO A 7 1.16 -13.20 -30.64
N ASP A 8 2.46 -13.38 -30.92
CA ASP A 8 3.02 -14.69 -31.31
C ASP A 8 4.50 -14.75 -30.93
N ALA A 9 4.78 -14.94 -29.64
CA ALA A 9 6.07 -15.40 -29.18
C ALA A 9 5.79 -16.55 -28.23
N GLU A 10 6.04 -17.75 -28.77
CA GLU A 10 5.89 -19.05 -28.15
C GLU A 10 6.35 -19.06 -26.69
N GLU A 11 5.62 -19.82 -25.88
CA GLU A 11 5.95 -20.19 -24.51
C GLU A 11 7.35 -20.82 -24.46
N VAL A 12 8.38 -19.98 -24.37
CA VAL A 12 9.69 -20.44 -23.94
C VAL A 12 9.52 -20.78 -22.46
N ASP A 13 9.52 -22.07 -22.19
CA ASP A 13 9.49 -22.70 -20.87
C ASP A 13 10.72 -22.24 -20.05
N VAL A 14 10.62 -21.04 -19.47
CA VAL A 14 11.60 -20.49 -18.52
C VAL A 14 11.47 -21.19 -17.15
N ASP A 15 10.54 -22.15 -17.00
CA ASP A 15 10.22 -22.78 -15.71
C ASP A 15 11.22 -23.89 -15.30
N GLN A 16 12.03 -24.42 -16.22
CA GLN A 16 13.02 -25.48 -15.91
C GLN A 16 14.44 -25.00 -15.63
N SER A 17 14.73 -23.70 -15.76
CA SER A 17 16.09 -23.19 -15.51
C SER A 17 16.39 -23.08 -14.02
N ILE A 18 17.52 -23.65 -13.57
CA ILE A 18 18.03 -23.54 -12.18
C ILE A 18 18.07 -22.08 -11.70
N SER A 19 18.38 -21.15 -12.60
CA SER A 19 18.38 -19.71 -12.34
C SER A 19 16.98 -19.15 -12.08
N GLY A 20 15.98 -19.57 -12.87
CA GLY A 20 14.57 -19.20 -12.68
C GLY A 20 14.00 -19.72 -11.35
N GLN A 21 14.39 -20.94 -10.95
CA GLN A 21 13.99 -21.52 -9.66
C GLN A 21 14.64 -20.80 -8.47
N LYS A 22 15.93 -20.43 -8.57
CA LYS A 22 16.62 -19.65 -7.52
C LYS A 22 16.06 -18.24 -7.39
N ALA A 23 15.72 -17.58 -8.51
CA ALA A 23 15.09 -16.27 -8.49
C ALA A 23 13.70 -16.33 -7.83
N LYS A 24 12.85 -17.30 -8.20
CA LYS A 24 11.54 -17.50 -7.55
C LYS A 24 11.70 -17.68 -6.04
N GLN A 25 12.66 -18.45 -5.54
CA GLN A 25 12.88 -18.64 -4.10
C GLN A 25 13.30 -17.35 -3.36
N LEU A 26 14.11 -16.50 -3.99
CA LEU A 26 14.53 -15.22 -3.42
C LEU A 26 13.34 -14.25 -3.29
N PHE A 27 12.47 -14.17 -4.30
CA PHE A 27 11.27 -13.32 -4.28
C PHE A 27 10.10 -13.93 -3.48
N SER A 28 10.09 -15.25 -3.24
CA SER A 28 9.10 -15.93 -2.40
C SER A 28 9.33 -15.73 -0.90
N LYS A 29 10.50 -15.24 -0.50
CA LYS A 29 10.81 -15.04 0.93
C LYS A 29 10.11 -13.80 1.51
N ASP A 30 9.81 -12.82 0.67
CA ASP A 30 8.98 -11.65 1.00
C ASP A 30 7.47 -11.92 0.93
N THR A 31 7.04 -13.09 0.44
CA THR A 31 5.63 -13.51 0.47
C THR A 31 5.27 -14.26 1.75
N ARG A 32 6.12 -14.24 2.80
CA ARG A 32 5.66 -14.51 4.17
C ARG A 32 4.65 -13.44 4.50
N SER A 33 3.40 -13.76 4.18
CA SER A 33 2.18 -13.02 4.42
C SER A 33 2.43 -11.81 5.31
N ARG A 34 2.51 -10.61 4.74
CA ARG A 34 1.93 -9.46 5.42
C ARG A 34 0.58 -9.98 5.89
N LYS A 35 0.46 -10.29 7.19
CA LYS A 35 -0.81 -10.71 7.80
C LYS A 35 -1.79 -9.73 7.21
N LYS A 36 -2.71 -10.21 6.37
CA LYS A 36 -3.69 -9.34 5.73
C LYS A 36 -4.49 -8.78 6.88
N GLU A 37 -4.05 -7.63 7.40
CA GLU A 37 -4.71 -6.96 8.50
C GLU A 37 -6.16 -6.84 8.06
N LYS A 38 -7.09 -7.24 8.93
CA LYS A 38 -8.50 -7.10 8.64
C LYS A 38 -8.75 -5.59 8.50
N LYS A 39 -8.74 -5.11 7.26
CA LYS A 39 -8.98 -3.71 6.94
C LYS A 39 -10.44 -3.45 7.28
N VAL A 40 -10.68 -2.85 8.44
CA VAL A 40 -12.01 -2.36 8.80
C VAL A 40 -12.24 -1.08 8.03
N LEU A 41 -13.29 -1.05 7.21
CA LEU A 41 -13.75 0.17 6.58
C LEU A 41 -14.58 0.93 7.61
N THR A 42 -14.10 2.11 8.00
CA THR A 42 -14.76 2.98 8.98
C THR A 42 -15.20 4.26 8.30
N THR A 43 -16.42 4.69 8.56
CA THR A 43 -16.99 5.96 8.10
C THR A 43 -17.06 6.95 9.25
N PHE A 44 -16.73 8.21 8.99
CA PHE A 44 -16.83 9.31 9.95
C PHE A 44 -17.83 10.34 9.44
N SER A 45 -18.66 10.87 10.34
CA SER A 45 -19.48 12.04 10.05
C SER A 45 -18.68 13.27 10.45
N ILE A 46 -18.21 14.03 9.46
CA ILE A 46 -17.42 15.24 9.66
C ILE A 46 -18.02 16.37 8.83
N GLU A 47 -17.71 17.60 9.22
CA GLU A 47 -18.13 18.78 8.47
C GLU A 47 -17.40 18.86 7.12
N PRO A 48 -18.07 19.30 6.04
CA PRO A 48 -17.42 19.43 4.72
C PRO A 48 -16.23 20.39 4.69
N SER A 49 -16.32 21.51 5.41
CA SER A 49 -15.23 22.50 5.58
C SER A 49 -13.99 21.83 6.18
N PHE A 50 -14.18 21.13 7.30
CA PHE A 50 -13.14 20.41 8.01
C PHE A 50 -12.50 19.29 7.17
N LYS A 51 -13.30 18.62 6.32
CA LYS A 51 -12.76 17.63 5.37
C LYS A 51 -11.76 18.27 4.41
N MET A 52 -12.09 19.43 3.84
CA MET A 52 -11.23 20.12 2.88
C MET A 52 -9.91 20.57 3.53
N GLU A 53 -9.98 21.17 4.71
CA GLU A 53 -8.79 21.61 5.46
C GLU A 53 -7.84 20.43 5.75
N LEU A 54 -8.39 19.28 6.13
CA LEU A 54 -7.60 18.07 6.36
C LEU A 54 -7.02 17.49 5.06
N GLU A 55 -7.78 17.52 3.96
CA GLU A 55 -7.29 17.07 2.65
C GLU A 55 -6.10 17.90 2.19
N ASP A 56 -6.17 19.23 2.32
CA ASP A 56 -5.07 20.14 1.98
C ASP A 56 -3.85 19.90 2.88
N LEU A 57 -4.05 19.79 4.20
CA LEU A 57 -2.99 19.48 5.15
C LEU A 57 -2.29 18.15 4.84
N PHE A 58 -3.05 17.11 4.50
CA PHE A 58 -2.48 15.81 4.15
C PHE A 58 -1.74 15.85 2.82
N ALA A 59 -2.25 16.61 1.84
CA ALA A 59 -1.60 16.80 0.56
C ALA A 59 -0.24 17.51 0.70
N ASP A 60 -0.14 18.52 1.57
CA ASP A 60 1.12 19.21 1.87
C ASP A 60 2.19 18.27 2.45
N MET A 61 1.76 17.25 3.20
CA MET A 61 2.63 16.19 3.73
C MET A 61 2.90 15.06 2.72
N GLY A 62 2.32 15.12 1.51
CA GLY A 62 2.42 14.06 0.50
C GLY A 62 1.61 12.81 0.85
N LEU A 63 0.60 12.92 1.71
CA LEU A 63 -0.26 11.82 2.16
C LEU A 63 -1.63 11.91 1.49
N GLY A 64 -2.14 10.77 1.00
CA GLY A 64 -3.54 10.69 0.58
C GLY A 64 -4.50 10.66 1.77
N TRP A 65 -5.77 11.03 1.56
CA TRP A 65 -6.82 11.12 2.61
C TRP A 65 -6.80 9.95 3.62
N ALA A 66 -6.91 8.72 3.13
CA ALA A 66 -6.95 7.54 4.01
C ALA A 66 -5.63 7.29 4.77
N ALA A 67 -4.49 7.70 4.20
CA ALA A 67 -3.19 7.61 4.86
C ALA A 67 -3.02 8.70 5.93
N GLY A 68 -3.45 9.93 5.62
CA GLY A 68 -3.47 11.05 6.55
C GLY A 68 -4.30 10.75 7.81
N ILE A 69 -5.53 10.27 7.64
CA ILE A 69 -6.39 9.89 8.78
C ILE A 69 -5.74 8.80 9.65
N ARG A 70 -5.14 7.77 9.04
CA ARG A 70 -4.45 6.71 9.80
C ARG A 70 -3.24 7.23 10.54
N PHE A 71 -2.48 8.12 9.91
CA PHE A 71 -1.32 8.75 10.52
C PHE A 71 -1.73 9.57 11.74
N SER A 72 -2.70 10.48 11.58
CA SER A 72 -3.21 11.32 12.67
C SER A 72 -3.76 10.49 13.83
N LEU A 73 -4.56 9.45 13.56
CA LEU A 73 -5.07 8.55 14.60
C LEU A 73 -3.95 7.82 15.35
N ARG A 74 -2.90 7.40 14.64
CA ARG A 74 -1.75 6.73 15.27
C ARG A 74 -0.94 7.68 16.14
N GLU A 75 -0.68 8.89 15.66
CA GLU A 75 0.04 9.91 16.44
C GLU A 75 -0.78 10.39 17.64
N PHE A 76 -2.09 10.57 17.47
CA PHE A 76 -3.02 10.85 18.57
C PHE A 76 -2.94 9.75 19.64
N TYR A 77 -3.10 8.49 19.24
CA TYR A 77 -3.04 7.36 20.17
C TYR A 77 -1.68 7.29 20.89
N LYS A 78 -0.58 7.51 20.17
CA LYS A 78 0.76 7.52 20.77
C LYS A 78 0.90 8.60 21.84
N LYS A 79 0.44 9.82 21.55
CA LYS A 79 0.52 10.95 22.47
C LYS A 79 -0.24 10.70 23.78
N TYR A 80 -1.48 10.22 23.68
CA TYR A 80 -2.35 10.02 24.85
C TYR A 80 -2.14 8.69 25.58
N ARG A 81 -1.41 7.76 24.99
CA ARG A 81 -1.00 6.52 25.68
C ARG A 81 0.21 6.73 26.60
N GLU A 82 1.04 7.73 26.34
CA GLU A 82 2.20 8.07 27.18
C GLU A 82 1.81 8.98 28.37
N GLU A 83 0.62 9.58 28.35
CA GLU A 83 0.06 10.42 29.44
C GLU A 83 -0.73 9.62 30.50
N GLU A 84 -0.86 8.29 30.34
CA GLU A 84 -1.51 7.34 31.27
C GLU A 84 -0.48 6.36 31.86
#